data_AF-A0A4Y2DRV5-F1
#
_entry.id   AF-A0A4Y2DRV5-F1
#
_cell.length_a   1.000
_cell.length_b   1.000
_cell.length_c   1.000
_cell.angle_alpha   90.00
_cell.angle_beta   90.00
_cell.angle_gamma   90.00
#
_symmetry.space_group_name_H-M   'P 1'
#
loop_
_entity.id
_entity.type
_entity.pdbx_description
1 polymer ?
#
loop_
_entity_poly.entity_id
_entity_poly.type
_entity_poly.pdbx_seq_one_letter_code
_entity_poly.pdbx_strand_id
1 'polypeptide(L)'
;MPQTSGKRYLFHTEPYSGFTTKLPHTSLGQGPDVVLGLMDKVHAHEDNHIVMDNIFTSTQLLNELSIKGVAGTGKIRENRLENAPLLPKKSMTKTSRGNMNTPCSEDMVIVKWNDKTAVLVATKQSQSLALCNN
;
A
#
# COMPACT_ATOMS: atom_id res chain seq x y z
N MET A 1 0.61 19.06 1.96
CA MET A 1 1.75 18.52 1.17
C MET A 1 2.22 17.24 1.84
N PRO A 2 2.41 16.11 1.13
CA PRO A 2 2.99 14.94 1.75
C PRO A 2 4.48 15.20 1.99
N GLN A 3 4.90 15.09 3.25
CA GLN A 3 6.29 15.25 3.65
C GLN A 3 7.05 14.00 3.21
N THR A 4 7.98 14.14 2.27
CA THR A 4 9.01 13.11 2.07
C THR A 4 10.07 13.30 3.13
N SER A 5 10.41 12.22 3.85
CA SER A 5 11.54 12.22 4.79
C SER A 5 12.77 12.80 4.09
N GLY A 6 13.29 13.92 4.61
CA GLY A 6 14.29 14.78 3.94
C GLY A 6 15.68 14.17 3.76
N LYS A 7 15.87 12.89 4.12
CA LYS A 7 17.14 12.16 3.96
C LYS A 7 16.88 10.80 3.32
N ARG A 8 17.65 10.46 2.27
CA ARG A 8 17.55 9.18 1.56
C ARG A 8 18.68 8.26 2.02
N TYR A 9 18.34 7.30 2.88
CA TYR A 9 19.25 6.25 3.30
C TYR A 9 18.75 4.89 2.79
N LEU A 10 19.68 4.06 2.34
CA LEU A 10 19.40 2.65 2.08
C LEU A 10 19.52 1.90 3.41
N PHE A 11 18.39 1.45 3.96
CA PHE A 11 18.38 0.67 5.21
C PHE A 11 18.72 -0.80 4.95
N HIS A 12 18.13 -1.38 3.89
CA HIS A 12 18.32 -2.79 3.56
C HIS A 12 18.07 -3.05 2.07
N THR A 13 18.75 -4.06 1.53
CA THR A 13 18.53 -4.55 0.16
C THR A 13 18.88 -6.02 0.09
N GLU A 14 18.08 -6.80 -0.63
CA GLU A 14 18.35 -8.21 -0.89
C GLU A 14 18.15 -8.51 -2.37
N PRO A 15 19.12 -9.16 -3.05
CA PRO A 15 18.96 -9.57 -4.43
C PRO A 15 17.84 -10.60 -4.58
N TYR A 16 16.91 -10.34 -5.51
CA TYR A 16 15.92 -11.33 -5.89
C TYR A 16 16.59 -12.53 -6.57
N SER A 17 16.42 -13.72 -6.01
CA SER A 17 17.05 -14.96 -6.48
C SER A 17 16.02 -16.01 -6.92
N GLY A 18 14.82 -15.57 -7.32
CA GLY A 18 13.75 -16.49 -7.70
C GLY A 18 13.29 -17.33 -6.52
N PHE A 19 13.16 -18.64 -6.73
CA PHE A 19 12.70 -19.60 -5.72
C PHE A 19 13.59 -19.67 -4.47
N THR A 20 14.86 -19.29 -4.57
CA THR A 20 15.79 -19.32 -3.43
C THR A 20 15.76 -18.04 -2.59
N THR A 21 14.96 -17.05 -2.98
CA THR A 21 14.76 -15.83 -2.18
C THR A 21 14.10 -16.21 -0.86
N LYS A 22 14.77 -15.95 0.26
CA LYS A 22 14.26 -16.27 1.59
C LYS A 22 13.24 -15.22 2.02
N LEU A 23 12.02 -15.41 1.58
CA LEU A 23 10.89 -14.57 1.96
C LEU A 23 10.06 -15.25 3.06
N PRO A 24 9.34 -14.47 3.88
CA PRO A 24 8.24 -15.05 4.64
C PRO A 24 7.27 -15.72 3.66
N HIS A 25 6.67 -16.84 4.06
CA HIS A 25 5.70 -17.55 3.24
C HIS A 25 4.29 -17.27 3.77
N THR A 26 3.79 -16.06 3.50
CA THR A 26 2.41 -15.72 3.87
C THR A 26 1.44 -16.21 2.80
N SER A 27 0.15 -16.25 3.13
CA SER A 27 -0.92 -16.53 2.16
C SER A 27 -1.24 -15.35 1.23
N LEU A 28 -0.54 -14.22 1.35
CA LEU A 28 -0.78 -12.98 0.59
C LEU A 28 -0.02 -12.94 -0.74
N GLY A 29 0.93 -13.86 -0.92
CA GLY A 29 1.75 -14.00 -2.13
C GLY A 29 3.02 -13.15 -2.12
N GLN A 30 3.79 -13.30 -3.20
CA GLN A 30 5.19 -12.86 -3.25
C GLN A 30 5.41 -11.36 -3.05
N GLY A 31 4.53 -10.51 -3.59
CA GLY A 31 4.67 -9.05 -3.44
C GLY A 31 4.59 -8.61 -1.97
N PRO A 32 3.51 -8.96 -1.26
CA PRO A 32 3.39 -8.80 0.19
C PRO A 32 4.53 -9.45 0.99
N ASP A 33 4.94 -10.67 0.64
CA ASP A 33 6.03 -11.37 1.33
C ASP A 33 7.35 -10.58 1.27
N VAL A 34 7.67 -9.97 0.12
CA VAL A 34 8.84 -9.09 -0.02
C VAL A 34 8.74 -7.89 0.93
N VAL A 35 7.59 -7.23 1.00
CA VAL A 35 7.42 -6.03 1.84
C VAL A 35 7.54 -6.39 3.32
N LEU A 36 6.84 -7.44 3.76
CA LEU A 36 6.88 -7.89 5.16
C LEU A 36 8.29 -8.36 5.55
N GLY A 37 8.97 -9.11 4.68
CA GLY A 37 10.35 -9.53 4.92
C GLY A 37 11.32 -8.35 5.05
N LEU A 38 11.22 -7.34 4.18
CA LEU A 38 12.04 -6.13 4.30
C LEU A 38 11.72 -5.34 5.57
N MET A 39 10.44 -5.25 5.94
CA MET A 39 9.97 -4.57 7.14
C MET A 39 10.59 -5.17 8.41
N ASP A 40 10.63 -6.50 8.50
CA ASP A 40 11.23 -7.21 9.64
C ASP A 40 12.74 -6.94 9.75
N LYS A 41 13.44 -6.88 8.60
CA LYS A 41 14.90 -6.63 8.55
C LYS A 41 15.30 -5.23 8.98
N VAL A 42 14.45 -4.25 8.70
CA VAL A 42 14.69 -2.86 9.10
C VAL A 42 14.06 -2.51 10.45
N HIS A 43 13.44 -3.49 11.12
CA HIS A 43 12.74 -3.32 12.39
C HIS A 43 11.70 -2.20 12.35
N ALA A 44 10.89 -2.17 11.28
CA ALA A 44 9.81 -1.20 11.20
C ALA A 44 8.77 -1.47 12.30
N HIS A 45 8.18 -0.41 12.83
CA HIS A 45 7.28 -0.39 13.99
C HIS A 45 6.13 0.60 13.78
N GLU A 46 5.28 0.75 14.81
CA GLU A 46 3.92 1.33 14.74
C GLU A 46 3.83 2.80 14.26
N ASP A 47 4.96 3.52 14.26
CA ASP A 47 5.03 4.90 13.78
C ASP A 47 5.60 5.03 12.37
N ASN A 48 5.90 3.91 11.71
CA ASN A 48 6.41 3.91 10.35
C ASN A 48 5.28 3.96 9.32
N HIS A 49 5.57 4.64 8.20
CA HIS A 49 4.72 4.67 7.03
C HIS A 49 5.47 4.07 5.84
N ILE A 50 5.02 2.90 5.40
CA ILE A 50 5.58 2.21 4.25
C ILE A 50 4.90 2.70 2.96
N VAL A 51 5.72 3.20 2.03
CA VAL A 51 5.29 3.59 0.70
C VAL A 51 5.78 2.59 -0.34
N MET A 52 4.86 2.00 -1.10
CA MET A 52 5.12 0.87 -1.99
C MET A 52 4.77 1.19 -3.45
N ASP A 53 5.51 0.55 -4.37
CA ASP A 53 5.13 0.57 -5.78
C ASP A 53 4.03 -0.46 -6.10
N ASN A 54 3.47 -0.38 -7.30
CA ASN A 54 2.29 -1.13 -7.72
C ASN A 54 2.47 -2.65 -7.74
N ILE A 55 3.70 -3.14 -7.91
CA ILE A 55 3.95 -4.57 -7.98
C ILE A 55 3.77 -5.22 -6.60
N PHE A 56 4.08 -4.48 -5.53
CA PHE A 56 4.04 -4.93 -4.14
C PHE A 56 2.71 -4.62 -3.44
N THR A 57 1.94 -3.65 -3.93
CA THR A 57 0.73 -3.18 -3.24
C THR A 57 -0.50 -4.06 -3.52
N SER A 58 -1.23 -4.41 -2.46
CA SER A 58 -2.57 -5.00 -2.46
C SER A 58 -3.39 -4.50 -1.27
N THR A 59 -4.72 -4.59 -1.33
CA THR A 59 -5.61 -4.23 -0.20
C THR A 59 -5.35 -5.13 1.02
N GLN A 60 -5.12 -6.42 0.78
CA GLN A 60 -4.80 -7.39 1.83
C GLN A 60 -3.50 -7.05 2.56
N LEU A 61 -2.44 -6.64 1.84
CA LEU A 61 -1.20 -6.17 2.46
C LEU A 61 -1.43 -4.91 3.30
N LEU A 62 -2.21 -3.95 2.81
CA LEU A 62 -2.52 -2.74 3.58
C LEU A 62 -3.26 -3.07 4.89
N ASN A 63 -4.16 -4.06 4.87
CA ASN A 63 -4.80 -4.56 6.09
C ASN A 63 -3.80 -5.20 7.05
N GLU A 64 -2.91 -6.06 6.55
CA GLU A 64 -1.87 -6.71 7.35
C GLU A 64 -0.91 -5.70 7.99
N LEU A 65 -0.49 -4.67 7.26
CA LEU A 65 0.33 -3.58 7.81
C LEU A 65 -0.40 -2.87 8.94
N SER A 66 -1.68 -2.54 8.74
CA SER A 66 -2.50 -1.86 9.74
C SER A 66 -2.65 -2.66 11.04
N ILE A 67 -2.81 -3.99 10.94
CA ILE A 67 -2.85 -4.91 12.10
C ILE A 67 -1.52 -4.90 12.86
N LYS A 68 -0.39 -4.76 12.16
CA LYS A 68 0.95 -4.61 12.76
C LYS A 68 1.23 -3.18 13.26
N GLY A 69 0.22 -2.32 13.28
CA GLY A 69 0.34 -0.92 13.66
C GLY A 69 1.10 -0.07 12.63
N VAL A 70 1.36 -0.54 11.42
CA VAL A 70 2.13 0.20 10.40
C VAL A 70 1.21 0.83 9.36
N ALA A 71 1.41 2.12 9.06
CA ALA A 71 0.67 2.78 7.99
C ALA A 71 1.22 2.38 6.61
N GLY A 72 0.32 2.23 5.63
CA GLY A 72 0.69 1.77 4.28
C GLY A 72 0.10 2.66 3.19
N THR A 73 0.87 2.94 2.14
CA THR A 73 0.36 3.60 0.93
C THR A 73 1.03 3.07 -0.32
N GLY A 74 0.27 2.85 -1.38
CA GLY A 74 0.84 2.44 -2.64
C GLY A 74 -0.08 2.64 -3.83
N LYS A 75 0.51 2.66 -5.02
CA LYS A 75 -0.26 2.56 -6.27
C LYS A 75 -0.86 1.16 -6.34
N ILE A 76 -2.12 1.02 -6.68
CA ILE A 76 -2.77 -0.29 -6.82
C ILE A 76 -3.31 -0.47 -8.25
N ARG A 77 -3.24 -1.70 -8.76
CA ARG A 77 -3.83 -2.02 -10.06
C ARG A 77 -5.33 -2.28 -9.88
N GLU A 78 -6.14 -1.80 -10.81
CA GLU A 78 -7.60 -1.88 -10.72
C GLU A 78 -8.11 -3.33 -10.61
N ASN A 79 -7.41 -4.29 -11.22
CA ASN A 79 -7.74 -5.71 -11.12
C ASN A 79 -7.36 -6.38 -9.78
N ARG A 80 -6.77 -5.62 -8.84
CA ARG A 80 -6.45 -6.07 -7.48
C ARG A 80 -7.39 -5.48 -6.43
N LEU A 81 -8.44 -4.78 -6.86
CA LEU A 81 -9.46 -4.25 -5.98
C LEU A 81 -10.58 -5.27 -5.83
N GLU A 82 -10.82 -5.69 -4.60
CA GLU A 82 -11.95 -6.54 -4.23
C GLU A 82 -13.23 -5.71 -4.23
N ASN A 83 -13.83 -5.53 -5.41
CA ASN A 83 -15.17 -4.95 -5.60
C ASN A 83 -15.37 -3.48 -5.15
N ALA A 84 -14.30 -2.69 -5.02
CA ALA A 84 -14.43 -1.26 -4.71
C ALA A 84 -15.26 -0.53 -5.81
N PRO A 85 -16.25 0.30 -5.45
CA PRO A 85 -17.17 0.96 -6.41
C PRO A 85 -16.49 2.15 -7.11
N LEU A 86 -15.47 1.86 -7.92
CA LEU A 86 -14.72 2.86 -8.67
C LEU A 86 -15.29 3.08 -10.07
N LEU A 87 -15.18 4.33 -10.53
CA LEU A 87 -15.37 4.64 -11.94
C LEU A 87 -14.39 3.81 -12.78
N PRO A 88 -14.85 3.06 -13.79
CA PRO A 88 -13.97 2.28 -14.65
C PRO A 88 -12.90 3.15 -15.31
N LYS A 89 -11.69 2.60 -15.54
CA LYS A 89 -10.58 3.36 -16.15
C LYS A 89 -10.96 4.11 -17.42
N LYS A 90 -11.75 3.47 -18.32
CA LYS A 90 -12.22 4.10 -19.57
C LYS A 90 -13.08 5.33 -19.33
N SER A 91 -13.94 5.28 -18.32
CA SER A 91 -14.78 6.42 -17.93
C SER A 91 -13.94 7.51 -17.28
N MET A 92 -12.99 7.12 -16.43
CA MET A 92 -12.11 8.05 -15.74
C MET A 92 -11.25 8.88 -16.71
N THR A 93 -10.69 8.25 -17.74
CA THR A 93 -9.86 8.95 -18.75
C THR A 93 -10.62 9.97 -19.59
N LYS A 94 -11.96 9.90 -19.61
CA LYS A 94 -12.81 10.87 -20.33
C LYS A 94 -13.12 12.12 -19.50
N THR A 95 -12.85 12.10 -18.20
CA THR A 95 -13.06 13.25 -17.32
C THR A 95 -11.94 14.29 -17.49
N SER A 96 -12.12 15.51 -16.98
CA SER A 96 -11.04 16.49 -16.99
C SER A 96 -9.83 15.99 -16.20
N ARG A 97 -8.62 16.38 -16.63
CA ARG A 97 -7.40 16.09 -15.88
C ARG A 97 -7.51 16.68 -14.47
N GLY A 98 -7.12 15.90 -13.47
CA GLY A 98 -7.25 16.25 -12.05
C GLY A 98 -8.59 15.86 -11.43
N ASN A 99 -9.58 15.41 -12.21
CA ASN A 99 -10.83 14.93 -11.64
C ASN A 99 -10.59 13.64 -10.83
N MET A 100 -11.28 13.51 -9.68
CA MET A 100 -11.06 12.45 -8.70
C MET A 100 -12.34 11.67 -8.44
N ASN A 101 -12.19 10.39 -8.10
CA ASN A 101 -13.23 9.53 -7.55
C ASN A 101 -12.65 8.75 -6.38
N THR A 102 -13.32 8.83 -5.23
CA THR A 102 -12.82 8.36 -3.94
C THR A 102 -13.87 7.51 -3.23
N PRO A 103 -13.84 6.18 -3.38
CA PRO A 103 -14.46 5.29 -2.43
C PRO A 103 -13.60 5.20 -1.17
N CYS A 104 -14.27 5.25 -0.03
CA CYS A 104 -13.69 5.12 1.29
C CYS A 104 -14.42 3.98 2.00
N SER A 105 -13.69 3.06 2.64
CA SER A 105 -14.24 2.31 3.78
C SER A 105 -13.83 3.01 5.07
N GLU A 106 -14.28 2.54 6.24
CA GLU A 106 -13.94 3.17 7.53
C GLU A 106 -12.43 3.36 7.73
N ASP A 107 -11.61 2.38 7.30
CA ASP A 107 -10.17 2.39 7.58
C ASP A 107 -9.27 2.47 6.33
N MET A 108 -9.83 2.36 5.11
CA MET A 108 -9.05 2.36 3.87
C MET A 108 -9.59 3.38 2.88
N VAL A 109 -8.71 4.29 2.44
CA VAL A 109 -9.02 5.28 1.42
C VAL A 109 -8.43 4.83 0.09
N ILE A 110 -9.28 4.72 -0.93
CA ILE A 110 -8.86 4.43 -2.30
C ILE A 110 -9.19 5.64 -3.15
N VAL A 111 -8.16 6.20 -3.78
CA VAL A 111 -8.27 7.41 -4.59
C VAL A 111 -7.93 7.07 -6.02
N LYS A 112 -8.87 7.33 -6.93
CA LYS A 112 -8.65 7.29 -8.37
C LYS A 112 -8.69 8.70 -8.92
N TRP A 113 -7.75 9.07 -9.77
CA TRP A 113 -7.80 10.36 -10.47
C TRP A 113 -7.35 10.24 -11.92
N ASN A 114 -7.82 11.17 -12.76
CA ASN A 114 -7.37 11.25 -14.15
C ASN A 114 -6.12 12.13 -14.24
N ASP A 115 -5.00 11.55 -14.68
CA ASP A 115 -3.83 12.32 -15.10
C ASP A 115 -3.63 12.18 -16.63
N LYS A 116 -2.48 11.73 -17.14
CA LYS A 116 -2.37 11.27 -18.54
C LYS A 116 -3.16 9.98 -18.76
N THR A 117 -3.28 9.18 -17.72
CA THR A 117 -4.14 8.00 -17.63
C THR A 117 -4.71 7.91 -16.22
N ALA A 118 -5.72 7.07 -16.00
CA ALA A 118 -6.26 6.86 -14.65
C ALA A 118 -5.17 6.31 -13.71
N VAL A 119 -4.91 7.04 -12.63
CA VAL A 119 -4.04 6.62 -11.53
C VAL A 119 -4.90 6.20 -10.36
N LEU A 120 -4.43 5.20 -9.62
CA LEU A 120 -5.14 4.61 -8.50
C LEU A 120 -4.16 4.37 -7.35
N VAL A 121 -4.48 4.92 -6.19
CA VAL A 121 -3.70 4.80 -4.95
C VAL A 121 -4.61 4.31 -3.85
N ALA A 122 -4.10 3.40 -3.02
CA ALA A 122 -4.74 3.00 -1.79
C ALA A 122 -3.85 3.39 -0.61
N THR A 123 -4.48 3.85 0.46
CA THR A 123 -3.82 4.19 1.71
C THR A 123 -4.65 3.67 2.87
N LYS A 124 -3.96 3.18 3.90
CA LYS A 124 -4.55 2.72 5.15
C LYS A 124 -3.72 3.22 6.31
N GLN A 125 -4.37 3.81 7.29
CA GLN A 125 -3.73 4.25 8.52
C GLN A 125 -3.39 3.02 9.39
N SER A 126 -2.37 3.14 10.22
CA SER A 126 -2.17 2.17 11.30
C SER A 126 -3.38 2.17 12.22
N GLN A 127 -3.84 0.99 12.62
CA GLN A 127 -4.73 0.91 13.76
C GLN A 127 -3.87 1.15 14.99
N SER A 128 -4.05 2.27 15.69
CA SER A 128 -3.48 2.38 17.03
C SER A 128 -4.20 1.35 17.89
N LEU A 129 -3.49 0.36 18.38
CA LEU A 129 -3.95 -0.35 19.56
C LEU A 129 -3.95 0.69 20.68
N ALA A 130 -5.10 1.35 20.88
CA ALA A 130 -5.33 2.06 22.11
C ALA A 130 -5.16 1.00 23.21
N LEU A 131 -4.07 1.09 23.95
CA LEU A 131 -3.86 0.40 25.22
C LEU A 131 -4.95 0.90 26.17
N CYS A 132 -6.14 0.36 26.03
CA CYS A 132 -7.24 0.46 26.96
C CYS A 132 -7.87 -0.92 27.04
N ASN A 133 -7.97 -1.40 28.29
CA ASN A 133 -8.54 -2.66 28.78
C ASN A 133 -7.46 -3.75 28.96
N ASN A 134 -6.95 -4.07 30.14
CA ASN A 134 -7.43 -3.85 31.52
C ASN A 134 -6.24 -3.98 32.49
#